data_AF-A0A533YMT4-F1
#
_entry.id   AF-A0A533YMT4-F1
#
_cell.length_a   1.000
_cell.length_b   1.000
_cell.length_c   1.000
_cell.angle_alpha   90.00
_cell.angle_beta   90.00
_cell.angle_gamma   90.00
#
_symmetry.space_group_name_H-M   'P 1'
#
loop_
_entity.id
_entity.type
_entity.pdbx_description
1 polymer ?
#
loop_
_entity_poly.entity_id
_entity_poly.type
_entity_poly.pdbx_seq_one_letter_code
_entity_poly.pdbx_strand_id
1 'polypeptide(L)'
;MNSLRVLSVSLICVILLAGAVAVTRAGDRSGTVSGQFLKIGTSARAIGMGGAQVAVAEGVSSMAFNPAGIMVVGDYGFGATYTASLASIQHSFAGIVKNVPGLGAFGVSVILLTTDDIQETTPQYPEGTGRSFRASDYAFSVAFARQVTEQFRVGINGKIVQSYLFDREIGTSTFAFDIGTLYDIPILQSHLGVSLTNIGKDLKFINETYSLPTALRFGVLVDVMKDASNSLVTTLQIARINDSDEQYNWGTEYVFNNLVALRGGWKFAYDQENVTAGFGVRLNSLGLNSSVDYGYNNFKYLPGTHSFTFEMQF
;
A
#
# COMPACT_ATOMS: atom_id res chain seq x y z
N MET A 1 27.37 16.97 -11.44
CA MET A 1 25.89 17.09 -11.42
C MET A 1 25.49 18.48 -11.91
N ASN A 2 24.64 18.61 -12.94
CA ASN A 2 24.19 19.91 -13.42
C ASN A 2 23.35 20.64 -12.36
N SER A 3 23.63 21.92 -12.12
CA SER A 3 22.98 22.78 -11.12
C SER A 3 21.45 22.81 -11.23
N LEU A 4 20.91 22.71 -12.45
CA LEU A 4 19.47 22.64 -12.72
C LEU A 4 18.80 21.38 -12.13
N ARG A 5 19.48 20.22 -12.16
CA ARG A 5 18.92 18.97 -11.59
C ARG A 5 18.88 19.01 -10.07
N VAL A 6 19.90 19.61 -9.46
CA VAL A 6 19.94 19.82 -8.00
C VAL A 6 18.80 20.74 -7.56
N LEU A 7 18.56 21.81 -8.31
CA LEU A 7 17.46 22.74 -8.03
C LEU A 7 16.08 22.08 -8.10
N SER A 8 15.84 21.23 -9.11
CA SER A 8 14.57 20.51 -9.28
C SER A 8 14.31 19.49 -8.18
N VAL A 9 15.33 18.73 -7.76
CA VAL A 9 15.21 17.77 -6.66
C VAL A 9 14.94 18.51 -5.34
N SER A 10 15.67 19.59 -5.07
CA SER A 10 15.44 20.42 -3.88
C SER A 10 14.03 21.01 -3.84
N LEU A 11 13.49 21.48 -4.97
CA LEU A 11 12.13 22.02 -5.04
C LEU A 11 11.07 20.94 -4.74
N ILE A 12 11.23 19.72 -5.28
CA ILE A 12 10.33 18.60 -5.00
C ILE A 12 10.40 18.22 -3.51
N CYS A 13 11.60 18.13 -2.94
CA CYS A 13 11.77 17.87 -1.51
C CYS A 13 11.11 18.94 -0.63
N VAL A 14 11.23 20.23 -1.00
CA VAL A 14 10.57 21.34 -0.30
C VAL A 14 9.05 21.26 -0.40
N ILE A 15 8.50 20.90 -1.57
CA ILE A 15 7.04 20.72 -1.75
C ILE A 15 6.54 19.55 -0.90
N LEU A 16 7.28 18.43 -0.84
CA LEU A 16 6.95 17.28 0.01
C LEU A 16 7.02 17.64 1.50
N LEU A 17 8.04 18.40 1.93
CA LEU A 17 8.16 18.88 3.31
C LEU A 17 7.03 19.85 3.68
N ALA A 18 6.64 20.75 2.77
CA ALA A 18 5.54 21.69 2.99
C ALA A 18 4.19 20.96 3.10
N GLY A 19 3.97 19.93 2.27
CA GLY A 19 2.82 19.03 2.39
C GLY A 19 2.78 18.30 3.75
N ALA A 20 3.94 17.94 4.30
CA ALA A 20 4.05 17.29 5.61
C ALA A 20 3.56 18.15 6.78
N VAL A 21 3.89 19.45 6.75
CA VAL A 21 3.42 20.40 7.75
C VAL A 21 1.90 20.64 7.66
N ALA A 22 1.31 20.51 6.47
CA ALA A 22 -0.14 20.66 6.31
C ALA A 22 -0.92 19.45 6.86
N VAL A 23 -0.42 18.23 6.66
CA VAL A 23 -1.05 17.00 7.16
C VAL A 23 -0.99 16.92 8.70
N THR A 24 0.09 17.40 9.32
CA THR A 24 0.23 17.43 10.79
C THR A 24 -0.71 18.44 11.47
N ARG A 25 -1.25 19.43 10.74
CA ARG A 25 -2.20 20.43 11.27
C ARG A 25 -3.67 20.11 10.99
N ALA A 26 -3.97 19.05 10.23
CA ALA A 26 -5.33 18.55 10.10
C ALA A 26 -5.69 17.82 11.40
N GLY A 27 -6.72 18.33 12.11
CA GLY A 27 -7.25 17.68 13.32
C GLY A 27 -7.67 16.24 13.05
N ASP A 28 -7.71 15.42 14.11
CA ASP A 28 -8.14 14.02 14.03
C ASP A 28 -9.59 13.94 13.51
N ARG A 29 -9.79 13.22 12.41
CA ARG A 29 -11.09 12.97 11.77
C ARG A 29 -11.61 11.56 12.06
N SER A 30 -11.12 10.91 13.11
CA SER A 30 -11.61 9.60 13.56
C SER A 30 -13.15 9.57 13.59
N GLY A 31 -13.73 8.50 13.04
CA GLY A 31 -15.18 8.33 12.90
C GLY A 31 -15.84 9.10 11.74
N THR A 32 -15.12 9.94 10.99
CA THR A 32 -15.67 10.72 9.86
C THR A 32 -14.93 10.46 8.53
N VAL A 33 -14.14 9.39 8.47
CA VAL A 33 -13.39 8.94 7.28
C VAL A 33 -13.94 7.62 6.75
N SER A 34 -14.20 7.58 5.44
CA SER A 34 -14.68 6.39 4.72
C SER A 34 -13.64 5.92 3.69
N GLY A 35 -13.86 4.78 3.04
CA GLY A 35 -12.86 4.17 2.14
C GLY A 35 -11.71 3.48 2.90
N GLN A 36 -12.01 2.94 4.09
CA GLN A 36 -11.05 2.30 5.00
C GLN A 36 -10.26 1.16 4.34
N PHE A 37 -10.84 0.50 3.33
CA PHE A 37 -10.19 -0.55 2.55
C PHE A 37 -8.87 -0.09 1.90
N LEU A 38 -8.73 1.21 1.59
CA LEU A 38 -7.50 1.78 1.02
C LEU A 38 -6.30 1.76 1.98
N LYS A 39 -6.52 1.51 3.28
CA LYS A 39 -5.45 1.35 4.28
C LYS A 39 -4.99 -0.10 4.43
N ILE A 40 -5.76 -1.07 3.93
CA ILE A 40 -5.42 -2.49 4.05
C ILE A 40 -4.24 -2.78 3.11
N GLY A 41 -3.24 -3.48 3.63
CA GLY A 41 -2.02 -3.78 2.88
C GLY A 41 -2.31 -4.60 1.61
N THR A 42 -1.68 -4.21 0.51
CA THR A 42 -1.77 -4.89 -0.80
C THR A 42 -0.55 -5.74 -1.12
N SER A 43 0.35 -5.94 -0.16
CA SER A 43 1.58 -6.73 -0.29
C SER A 43 1.82 -7.54 0.97
N ALA A 44 1.81 -8.87 0.85
CA ALA A 44 2.10 -9.79 1.94
C ALA A 44 3.52 -9.61 2.49
N ARG A 45 4.49 -9.26 1.62
CA ARG A 45 5.84 -8.85 2.04
C ARG A 45 5.78 -7.65 2.98
N ALA A 46 5.12 -6.57 2.58
CA ALA A 46 5.02 -5.36 3.40
C ALA A 46 4.23 -5.59 4.69
N ILE A 47 3.16 -6.41 4.64
CA ILE A 47 2.38 -6.81 5.82
C ILE A 47 3.26 -7.58 6.80
N GLY A 48 4.04 -8.56 6.33
CA GLY A 48 4.97 -9.34 7.15
C GLY A 48 6.13 -8.51 7.74
N MET A 49 6.35 -7.29 7.24
CA MET A 49 7.35 -6.32 7.72
C MET A 49 6.69 -5.19 8.52
N GLY A 50 5.70 -5.52 9.35
CA GLY A 50 5.02 -4.56 10.22
C GLY A 50 4.11 -3.55 9.50
N GLY A 51 3.82 -3.74 8.21
CA GLY A 51 3.12 -2.73 7.41
C GLY A 51 3.99 -1.50 7.09
N ALA A 52 5.31 -1.60 7.23
CA ALA A 52 6.24 -0.58 6.76
C ALA A 52 6.39 -0.71 5.23
N GLN A 53 5.57 0.01 4.47
CA GLN A 53 5.44 -0.20 3.02
C GLN A 53 6.23 0.82 2.20
N VAL A 54 6.37 2.07 2.69
CA VAL A 54 6.78 3.19 1.83
C VAL A 54 8.21 3.09 1.30
N ALA A 55 9.17 2.61 2.11
CA ALA A 55 10.56 2.48 1.71
C ALA A 55 10.90 1.10 1.12
N VAL A 56 10.11 0.07 1.43
CA VAL A 56 10.24 -1.28 0.86
C VAL A 56 9.49 -1.43 -0.48
N ALA A 57 8.98 -0.31 -1.01
CA ALA A 57 8.10 -0.26 -2.15
C ALA A 57 8.78 -0.73 -3.43
N GLU A 58 8.45 -1.95 -3.82
CA GLU A 58 8.98 -2.63 -4.99
C GLU A 58 7.87 -3.49 -5.59
N GLY A 59 7.88 -3.65 -6.91
CA GLY A 59 6.91 -4.49 -7.62
C GLY A 59 5.59 -3.79 -7.94
N VAL A 60 4.63 -4.59 -8.39
CA VAL A 60 3.33 -4.12 -8.90
C VAL A 60 2.44 -3.63 -7.77
N SER A 61 2.44 -4.35 -6.64
CA SER A 61 1.69 -4.02 -5.43
C SER A 61 2.04 -2.66 -4.83
N SER A 62 3.23 -2.13 -5.14
CA SER A 62 3.69 -0.82 -4.69
C SER A 62 2.79 0.33 -5.17
N MET A 63 2.04 0.17 -6.27
CA MET A 63 1.12 1.20 -6.78
C MET A 63 0.14 1.71 -5.72
N ALA A 64 -0.26 0.86 -4.77
CA ALA A 64 -1.26 1.21 -3.76
C ALA A 64 -0.72 2.10 -2.63
N PHE A 65 0.59 2.08 -2.37
CA PHE A 65 1.18 2.73 -1.20
C PHE A 65 2.40 3.61 -1.49
N ASN A 66 3.17 3.33 -2.54
CA ASN A 66 4.20 4.23 -3.07
C ASN A 66 4.41 3.95 -4.58
N PRO A 67 3.79 4.75 -5.47
CA PRO A 67 3.85 4.51 -6.91
C PRO A 67 5.26 4.64 -7.50
N ALA A 68 6.24 5.23 -6.82
CA ALA A 68 7.62 5.25 -7.31
C ALA A 68 8.25 3.84 -7.38
N GLY A 69 7.74 2.89 -6.60
CA GLY A 69 8.26 1.52 -6.53
C GLY A 69 8.11 0.71 -7.81
N ILE A 70 7.15 1.05 -8.68
CA ILE A 70 6.95 0.32 -9.95
C ILE A 70 8.12 0.49 -10.94
N MET A 71 9.01 1.47 -10.71
CA MET A 71 10.21 1.66 -11.53
C MET A 71 11.20 0.49 -11.44
N VAL A 72 11.09 -0.39 -10.43
CA VAL A 72 11.92 -1.60 -10.33
C VAL A 72 11.51 -2.68 -11.33
N VAL A 73 10.29 -2.60 -11.88
CA VAL A 73 9.78 -3.57 -12.86
C VAL A 73 10.59 -3.42 -14.16
N GLY A 74 11.13 -4.55 -14.64
CA GLY A 74 12.01 -4.63 -15.81
C GLY A 74 11.34 -4.17 -17.10
N ASP A 75 10.54 -5.05 -17.72
CA ASP A 75 9.73 -4.77 -18.91
C ASP A 75 8.24 -4.89 -18.57
N TYR A 76 7.80 -6.05 -18.10
CA TYR A 76 6.43 -6.27 -17.63
C TYR A 76 6.42 -6.80 -16.20
N GLY A 77 5.39 -6.42 -15.46
CA GLY A 77 5.11 -6.91 -14.12
C GLY A 77 3.64 -7.30 -14.00
N PHE A 78 3.37 -8.40 -13.33
CA PHE A 78 2.04 -8.79 -12.86
C PHE A 78 2.11 -9.02 -11.35
N GLY A 79 1.07 -8.61 -10.64
CA GLY A 79 0.99 -8.83 -9.21
C GLY A 79 -0.44 -8.96 -8.75
N ALA A 80 -0.69 -9.89 -7.83
CA ALA A 80 -1.96 -10.06 -7.18
C ALA A 80 -1.77 -10.38 -5.70
N THR A 81 -2.65 -9.85 -4.87
CA THR A 81 -2.68 -10.11 -3.43
C THR A 81 -4.10 -10.44 -3.02
N TYR A 82 -4.26 -11.48 -2.22
CA TYR A 82 -5.51 -11.84 -1.57
C TYR A 82 -5.31 -11.80 -0.06
N THR A 83 -6.23 -11.17 0.66
CA THR A 83 -6.24 -11.10 2.12
C THR A 83 -7.59 -11.56 2.64
N ALA A 84 -7.58 -12.69 3.34
CA ALA A 84 -8.73 -13.15 4.10
C ALA A 84 -8.81 -12.37 5.41
N SER A 85 -9.94 -11.69 5.62
CA SER A 85 -10.23 -10.93 6.83
C SER A 85 -11.36 -11.58 7.64
N LEU A 86 -11.68 -10.98 8.78
CA LEU A 86 -12.78 -11.43 9.64
C LEU A 86 -14.15 -11.32 8.94
N ALA A 87 -15.13 -12.08 9.43
CA ALA A 87 -16.52 -12.04 8.98
C ALA A 87 -16.70 -12.19 7.46
N SER A 88 -15.91 -13.10 6.85
CA SER A 88 -15.90 -13.34 5.39
C SER A 88 -15.59 -12.10 4.54
N ILE A 89 -14.97 -11.07 5.11
CA ILE A 89 -14.53 -9.91 4.34
C ILE A 89 -13.28 -10.32 3.55
N GLN A 90 -13.33 -10.07 2.25
CA GLN A 90 -12.27 -10.42 1.31
C GLN A 90 -11.66 -9.14 0.76
N HIS A 91 -10.34 -8.97 0.91
CA HIS A 91 -9.61 -7.84 0.34
C HIS A 91 -8.63 -8.34 -0.71
N SER A 92 -8.70 -7.79 -1.93
CA SER A 92 -7.86 -8.21 -3.04
C SER A 92 -7.23 -7.03 -3.76
N PHE A 93 -6.02 -7.23 -4.24
CA PHE A 93 -5.33 -6.34 -5.16
C PHE A 93 -4.92 -7.13 -6.41
N ALA A 94 -5.03 -6.52 -7.57
CA ALA A 94 -4.41 -7.03 -8.79
C ALA A 94 -3.91 -5.87 -9.64
N GLY A 95 -2.79 -6.07 -10.34
CA GLY A 95 -2.24 -5.06 -11.21
C GLY A 95 -1.29 -5.60 -12.26
N ILE A 96 -1.02 -4.74 -13.22
CA ILE A 96 0.02 -4.93 -14.23
C ILE A 96 0.84 -3.66 -14.35
N VAL A 97 2.11 -3.82 -14.67
CA VAL A 97 3.05 -2.74 -14.96
C VAL A 97 3.74 -3.03 -16.27
N LYS A 98 3.95 -2.00 -17.07
CA LYS A 98 4.80 -2.00 -18.26
C LYS A 98 5.80 -0.86 -18.15
N ASN A 99 7.08 -1.21 -18.13
CA ASN A 99 8.16 -0.24 -18.23
C ASN A 99 8.47 0.04 -19.70
N VAL A 100 8.54 1.31 -20.05
CA VAL A 100 8.91 1.76 -21.39
C VAL A 100 10.27 2.44 -21.31
N PRO A 101 11.33 1.82 -21.87
CA PRO A 101 12.68 2.37 -21.83
C PRO A 101 12.74 3.85 -22.26
N GLY A 102 13.37 4.69 -21.43
CA GLY A 102 13.51 6.13 -21.66
C GLY A 102 12.32 6.99 -21.23
N LEU A 103 11.11 6.43 -21.11
CA LEU A 103 9.92 7.15 -20.66
C LEU A 103 9.65 6.94 -19.16
N GLY A 104 9.61 5.68 -18.71
CA GLY A 104 9.24 5.30 -17.35
C GLY A 104 8.26 4.12 -17.33
N ALA A 105 7.76 3.80 -16.14
CA ALA A 105 6.85 2.70 -15.91
C ALA A 105 5.40 3.15 -15.79
N PHE A 106 4.50 2.46 -16.47
CA PHE A 106 3.06 2.67 -16.45
C PHE A 106 2.41 1.47 -15.80
N GLY A 107 1.43 1.69 -14.92
CA GLY A 107 0.72 0.61 -14.25
C GLY A 107 -0.78 0.85 -14.23
N VAL A 108 -1.54 -0.24 -14.20
CA VAL A 108 -2.97 -0.21 -13.87
C VAL A 108 -3.24 -1.24 -12.78
N SER A 109 -4.13 -0.93 -11.85
CA SER A 109 -4.50 -1.85 -10.78
C SER A 109 -5.93 -1.66 -10.31
N VAL A 110 -6.41 -2.68 -9.60
CA VAL A 110 -7.67 -2.67 -8.89
C VAL A 110 -7.45 -3.15 -7.45
N ILE A 111 -8.08 -2.46 -6.49
CA ILE A 111 -8.28 -2.94 -5.13
C ILE A 111 -9.77 -3.22 -4.94
N LEU A 112 -10.08 -4.34 -4.31
CA LEU A 112 -11.42 -4.84 -4.06
C LEU A 112 -11.57 -5.12 -2.56
N LEU A 113 -12.67 -4.68 -1.96
CA LEU A 113 -13.14 -5.17 -0.67
C LEU A 113 -14.57 -5.66 -0.85
N THR A 114 -14.86 -6.91 -0.51
CA THR A 114 -16.19 -7.48 -0.69
C THR A 114 -16.60 -8.31 0.51
N THR A 115 -17.91 -8.34 0.78
CA THR A 115 -18.52 -9.27 1.73
C THR A 115 -19.19 -10.43 1.00
N ASP A 116 -19.45 -11.50 1.74
CA ASP A 116 -20.46 -12.49 1.34
C ASP A 116 -21.87 -11.87 1.42
N ASP A 117 -22.89 -12.66 1.06
CA ASP A 117 -24.30 -12.27 1.21
C ASP A 117 -24.66 -12.06 2.69
N ILE A 118 -25.13 -10.85 3.01
CA ILE A 118 -25.61 -10.47 4.35
C ILE A 118 -27.13 -10.56 4.35
N GLN A 119 -27.69 -11.28 5.32
CA GLN A 119 -29.15 -11.37 5.48
C GLN A 119 -29.73 -10.03 5.93
N GLU A 120 -30.73 -9.53 5.21
CA GLU A 120 -31.45 -8.32 5.60
C GLU A 120 -32.38 -8.65 6.78
N THR A 121 -32.28 -7.88 7.88
CA THR A 121 -33.17 -8.00 9.05
C THR A 121 -33.88 -6.67 9.29
N THR A 122 -35.11 -6.73 9.80
CA THR A 122 -35.88 -5.55 10.20
C THR A 122 -36.55 -5.80 11.56
N PRO A 123 -37.03 -4.76 12.27
CA PRO A 123 -37.78 -4.98 13.50
C PRO A 123 -38.98 -5.91 13.35
N GLN A 124 -39.59 -5.97 12.15
CA GLN A 124 -40.70 -6.87 11.83
C GLN A 124 -40.25 -8.29 11.52
N TYR A 125 -39.03 -8.46 10.98
CA TYR A 125 -38.45 -9.74 10.59
C TYR A 125 -37.01 -9.85 11.15
N PRO A 126 -36.86 -10.09 12.47
CA PRO A 126 -35.54 -10.11 13.12
C PRO A 126 -34.66 -11.30 12.68
N GLU A 127 -35.28 -12.40 12.24
CA GLU A 127 -34.60 -13.60 11.75
C GLU A 127 -34.30 -13.54 10.23
N GLY A 128 -34.67 -12.44 9.56
CA GLY A 128 -34.43 -12.23 8.14
C GLY A 128 -35.70 -11.97 7.34
N THR A 129 -35.60 -11.07 6.36
CA THR A 129 -36.69 -10.73 5.42
C THR A 129 -36.80 -11.70 4.25
N GLY A 130 -35.84 -12.63 4.10
CA GLY A 130 -35.68 -13.48 2.92
C GLY A 130 -34.91 -12.82 1.77
N ARG A 131 -34.45 -11.58 1.95
CA ARG A 131 -33.53 -10.87 1.04
C ARG A 131 -32.12 -10.86 1.64
N SER A 132 -31.13 -10.79 0.76
CA SER A 132 -29.74 -10.52 1.12
C SER A 132 -29.20 -9.33 0.33
N PHE A 133 -28.15 -8.72 0.87
CA PHE A 133 -27.41 -7.65 0.21
C PHE A 133 -25.90 -7.86 0.42
N ARG A 134 -25.09 -7.17 -0.38
CA ARG A 134 -23.63 -7.13 -0.21
C ARG A 134 -23.14 -5.70 -0.01
N ALA A 135 -22.01 -5.60 0.68
CA ALA A 135 -21.20 -4.39 0.69
C ALA A 135 -19.93 -4.61 -0.15
N SER A 136 -19.57 -3.60 -0.93
CA SER A 136 -18.40 -3.69 -1.81
C SER A 136 -17.73 -2.34 -2.05
N ASP A 137 -16.41 -2.34 -2.00
CA ASP A 137 -15.58 -1.19 -2.34
C ASP A 137 -14.59 -1.54 -3.44
N TYR A 138 -14.36 -0.57 -4.33
CA TYR A 138 -13.49 -0.72 -5.49
C TYR A 138 -12.57 0.50 -5.59
N ALA A 139 -11.30 0.29 -5.90
CA ALA A 139 -10.40 1.37 -6.33
C ALA A 139 -9.66 0.97 -7.60
N PHE A 140 -10.01 1.60 -8.72
CA PHE A 140 -9.30 1.45 -9.99
C PHE A 140 -8.24 2.53 -10.09
N SER A 141 -7.02 2.15 -10.44
CA SER A 141 -5.85 3.00 -10.38
C SER A 141 -5.05 2.97 -11.68
N VAL A 142 -4.53 4.12 -12.10
CA VAL A 142 -3.54 4.26 -13.16
C VAL A 142 -2.32 4.98 -12.60
N ALA A 143 -1.16 4.33 -12.67
CA ALA A 143 0.09 4.83 -12.13
C ALA A 143 1.10 5.14 -13.24
N PHE A 144 1.92 6.15 -13.00
CA PHE A 144 3.11 6.43 -13.79
C PHE A 144 4.28 6.72 -12.85
N ALA A 145 5.44 6.16 -13.14
CA ALA A 145 6.66 6.42 -12.40
C ALA A 145 7.84 6.63 -13.34
N ARG A 146 8.83 7.36 -12.85
CA ARG A 146 10.04 7.67 -13.62
C ARG A 146 11.27 7.77 -12.73
N GLN A 147 12.38 7.22 -13.23
CA GLN A 147 13.72 7.50 -12.72
C GLN A 147 14.14 8.91 -13.17
N VAL A 148 14.33 9.83 -12.22
CA VAL A 148 14.71 11.23 -12.49
C VAL A 148 16.23 11.41 -12.45
N THR A 149 16.88 10.75 -11.49
CA THR A 149 18.35 10.65 -11.37
C THR A 149 18.73 9.21 -11.05
N GLU A 150 20.02 8.88 -11.04
CA GLU A 150 20.47 7.52 -10.67
C GLU A 150 19.98 7.07 -9.28
N GLN A 151 19.72 8.03 -8.38
CA GLN A 151 19.27 7.77 -7.01
C GLN A 151 17.79 8.10 -6.78
N PHE A 152 17.12 8.84 -7.66
CA PHE A 152 15.81 9.41 -7.36
C PHE A 152 14.72 8.94 -8.31
N ARG A 153 13.69 8.32 -7.75
CA ARG A 153 12.49 7.83 -8.41
C ARG A 153 11.28 8.61 -7.91
N VAL A 154 10.39 8.93 -8.83
CA VAL A 154 9.11 9.56 -8.52
C VAL A 154 7.98 8.78 -9.16
N GLY A 155 6.82 8.77 -8.54
CA GLY A 155 5.62 8.16 -9.06
C GLY A 155 4.37 8.94 -8.69
N ILE A 156 3.36 8.84 -9.54
CA ILE A 156 2.03 9.37 -9.35
C ILE A 156 1.02 8.26 -9.62
N ASN A 157 -0.11 8.31 -8.92
CA ASN A 157 -1.23 7.39 -9.12
C ASN A 157 -2.54 8.18 -9.14
N GLY A 158 -3.40 7.93 -10.13
CA GLY A 158 -4.77 8.47 -10.17
C GLY A 158 -5.76 7.34 -9.93
N LYS A 159 -6.73 7.55 -9.03
CA LYS A 159 -7.70 6.54 -8.59
C LYS A 159 -9.13 7.00 -8.78
N ILE A 160 -9.99 6.07 -9.18
CA ILE A 160 -11.44 6.16 -9.01
C ILE A 160 -11.83 5.19 -7.91
N VAL A 161 -12.43 5.72 -6.84
CA VAL A 161 -12.87 4.96 -5.67
C VAL A 161 -14.38 4.89 -5.69
N GLN A 162 -14.93 3.69 -5.56
CA GLN A 162 -16.37 3.42 -5.49
C GLN A 162 -16.67 2.65 -4.21
N SER A 163 -17.81 2.97 -3.60
CA SER A 163 -18.27 2.32 -2.38
C SER A 163 -19.76 2.07 -2.46
N TYR A 164 -20.16 0.86 -2.10
CA TYR A 164 -21.51 0.33 -2.15
C TYR A 164 -21.85 -0.34 -0.81
N LEU A 165 -22.80 0.22 -0.06
CA LEU A 165 -23.13 -0.24 1.30
C LEU A 165 -24.34 -1.19 1.34
N PHE A 166 -25.22 -1.11 0.34
CA PHE A 166 -26.40 -1.95 0.20
C PHE A 166 -26.61 -2.22 -1.29
N ASP A 167 -25.86 -3.18 -1.82
CA ASP A 167 -25.75 -3.43 -3.26
C ASP A 167 -25.55 -2.10 -4.03
N ARG A 168 -26.23 -1.92 -5.16
CA ARG A 168 -26.16 -0.68 -5.95
C ARG A 168 -27.14 0.39 -5.49
N GLU A 169 -27.97 0.13 -4.48
CA GLU A 169 -28.97 1.08 -3.99
C GLU A 169 -28.31 2.24 -3.24
N ILE A 170 -27.29 1.94 -2.43
CA ILE A 170 -26.49 2.94 -1.70
C ILE A 170 -25.06 2.89 -2.21
N GLY A 171 -24.81 3.63 -3.30
CA GLY A 171 -23.51 3.71 -3.95
C GLY A 171 -22.99 5.14 -4.09
N THR A 172 -21.67 5.30 -4.05
CA THR A 172 -21.02 6.59 -4.31
C THR A 172 -19.66 6.39 -4.98
N SER A 173 -19.13 7.46 -5.57
CA SER A 173 -17.83 7.45 -6.24
C SER A 173 -17.08 8.76 -6.04
N THR A 174 -15.76 8.68 -5.93
CA THR A 174 -14.87 9.84 -5.89
C THR A 174 -13.58 9.56 -6.68
N PHE A 175 -12.75 10.59 -6.82
CA PHE A 175 -11.40 10.47 -7.35
C PHE A 175 -10.37 10.80 -6.28
N ALA A 176 -9.20 10.18 -6.39
CA ALA A 176 -8.07 10.45 -5.51
C ALA A 176 -6.75 10.37 -6.28
N PHE A 177 -5.70 10.92 -5.69
CA PHE A 177 -4.34 10.90 -6.22
C PHE A 177 -3.35 10.46 -5.15
N ASP A 178 -2.31 9.77 -5.59
CA ASP A 178 -1.13 9.53 -4.79
C ASP A 178 0.11 10.12 -5.47
N ILE A 179 1.07 10.50 -4.63
CA ILE A 179 2.42 10.87 -5.04
C ILE A 179 3.39 10.08 -4.18
N GLY A 180 4.41 9.51 -4.80
CA GLY A 180 5.42 8.73 -4.12
C GLY A 180 6.82 9.04 -4.62
N THR A 181 7.81 8.89 -3.76
CA THR A 181 9.22 8.99 -4.11
C THR A 181 10.02 7.90 -3.44
N LEU A 182 11.12 7.52 -4.08
CA LEU A 182 12.18 6.69 -3.51
C LEU A 182 13.53 7.35 -3.80
N TYR A 183 14.36 7.47 -2.78
CA TYR A 183 15.70 8.01 -2.86
C TYR A 183 16.72 7.00 -2.36
N ASP A 184 17.58 6.56 -3.25
CA ASP A 184 18.62 5.57 -2.99
C ASP A 184 19.84 6.28 -2.41
N ILE A 185 20.41 5.71 -1.34
CA ILE A 185 21.62 6.19 -0.68
C ILE A 185 22.69 5.11 -0.87
N PRO A 186 23.45 5.12 -1.98
CA PRO A 186 24.35 4.02 -2.32
C PRO A 186 25.43 3.76 -1.26
N ILE A 187 25.94 4.82 -0.62
CA ILE A 187 27.00 4.69 0.39
C ILE A 187 26.54 3.96 1.65
N LEU A 188 25.24 3.92 1.91
CA LEU A 188 24.62 3.21 3.03
C LEU A 188 23.86 1.96 2.59
N GLN A 189 23.89 1.63 1.29
CA GLN A 189 23.04 0.60 0.68
C GLN A 189 21.57 0.71 1.14
N SER A 190 21.08 1.95 1.30
CA SER A 190 19.81 2.24 1.95
C SER A 190 18.86 2.98 1.01
N HIS A 191 17.57 3.00 1.34
CA HIS A 191 16.54 3.69 0.57
C HIS A 191 15.63 4.51 1.49
N LEU A 192 15.35 5.75 1.11
CA LEU A 192 14.31 6.57 1.73
C LEU A 192 13.06 6.53 0.87
N GLY A 193 11.90 6.43 1.49
CA GLY A 193 10.61 6.49 0.83
C GLY A 193 9.73 7.56 1.42
N VAL A 194 9.06 8.32 0.57
CA VAL A 194 8.00 9.25 0.98
C VAL A 194 6.78 9.02 0.10
N SER A 195 5.60 9.00 0.70
CA SER A 195 4.35 8.92 -0.06
C SER A 195 3.26 9.75 0.58
N LEU A 196 2.46 10.41 -0.25
CA LEU A 196 1.20 11.00 0.13
C LEU A 196 0.10 10.32 -0.69
N THR A 197 -0.77 9.56 -0.03
CA THR A 197 -1.79 8.73 -0.68
C THR A 197 -3.21 9.20 -0.39
N ASN A 198 -4.12 8.94 -1.32
CA ASN A 198 -5.55 9.16 -1.23
C ASN A 198 -5.96 10.64 -1.09
N ILE A 199 -5.20 11.54 -1.72
CA ILE A 199 -5.53 12.96 -1.81
C ILE A 199 -6.71 13.11 -2.79
N GLY A 200 -7.90 13.42 -2.31
CA GLY A 200 -9.08 13.42 -3.16
C GLY A 200 -10.27 14.15 -2.58
N LYS A 201 -11.38 14.10 -3.31
CA LYS A 201 -12.67 14.59 -2.80
C LYS A 201 -13.28 13.56 -1.85
N ASP A 202 -14.08 14.07 -0.92
CA ASP A 202 -14.86 13.25 0.01
C ASP A 202 -15.85 12.34 -0.75
N LEU A 203 -16.10 11.16 -0.20
CA LEU A 203 -17.20 10.28 -0.59
C LEU A 203 -18.50 10.86 -0.05
N LYS A 204 -19.54 10.98 -0.89
CA LYS A 204 -20.86 11.47 -0.46
C LYS A 204 -21.88 10.34 -0.46
N PHE A 205 -22.37 9.96 0.70
CA PHE A 205 -23.46 8.99 0.84
C PHE A 205 -24.75 9.72 1.14
N ILE A 206 -25.72 9.65 0.22
CA ILE A 206 -27.03 10.31 0.33
C ILE A 206 -26.85 11.83 0.52
N ASN A 207 -26.74 12.29 1.77
CA ASN A 207 -26.56 13.70 2.13
C ASN A 207 -25.27 14.00 2.90
N GLU A 208 -24.57 12.98 3.42
CA GLU A 208 -23.39 13.14 4.28
C GLU A 208 -22.09 12.90 3.49
N THR A 209 -21.04 13.64 3.84
CA THR A 209 -19.72 13.56 3.20
C THR A 209 -18.67 13.04 4.16
N TYR A 210 -17.87 12.09 3.70
CA TYR A 210 -16.79 11.46 4.47
C TYR A 210 -15.48 11.56 3.70
N SER A 211 -14.44 12.05 4.35
CA SER A 211 -13.12 12.15 3.71
C SER A 211 -12.50 10.78 3.45
N LEU A 212 -11.61 10.72 2.46
CA LEU A 212 -10.75 9.56 2.24
C LEU A 212 -9.63 9.49 3.28
N PRO A 213 -9.06 8.29 3.54
CA PRO A 213 -7.93 8.12 4.47
C PRO A 213 -6.65 8.65 3.83
N THR A 214 -6.51 9.96 3.84
CA THR A 214 -5.31 10.64 3.36
C THR A 214 -4.17 10.30 4.28
N ALA A 215 -3.09 9.75 3.74
CA ALA A 215 -1.98 9.28 4.52
C ALA A 215 -0.66 9.82 3.98
N LEU A 216 0.11 10.43 4.86
CA LEU A 216 1.49 10.79 4.62
C LEU A 216 2.39 9.77 5.31
N ARG A 217 3.34 9.21 4.57
CA ARG A 217 4.28 8.22 5.09
C ARG A 217 5.71 8.63 4.75
N PHE A 218 6.57 8.45 5.73
CA PHE A 218 8.02 8.53 5.60
C PHE A 218 8.60 7.21 6.04
N GLY A 219 9.59 6.71 5.32
CA GLY A 219 10.26 5.49 5.72
C GLY A 219 11.71 5.46 5.28
N VAL A 220 12.47 4.65 5.98
CA VAL A 220 13.85 4.29 5.65
C VAL A 220 13.94 2.77 5.61
N LEU A 221 14.62 2.25 4.62
CA LEU A 221 15.12 0.87 4.58
C LEU A 221 16.63 0.94 4.67
N VAL A 222 17.18 0.15 5.58
CA VAL A 222 18.62 0.00 5.79
C VAL A 222 18.99 -1.44 5.48
N ASP A 223 19.95 -1.63 4.58
CA ASP A 223 20.61 -2.90 4.36
C ASP A 223 21.64 -3.12 5.48
N VAL A 224 21.36 -4.09 6.34
CA VAL A 224 22.16 -4.39 7.53
C VAL A 224 23.29 -5.34 7.19
N MET A 225 23.03 -6.27 6.26
CA MET A 225 23.99 -7.29 5.84
C MET A 225 23.62 -7.75 4.43
N LYS A 226 24.61 -7.77 3.55
CA LYS A 226 24.45 -8.29 2.20
C LYS A 226 25.67 -9.07 1.75
N ASP A 227 25.46 -10.37 1.57
CA ASP A 227 26.42 -11.31 1.00
C ASP A 227 25.95 -11.77 -0.39
N ALA A 228 26.72 -12.65 -1.03
CA ALA A 228 26.37 -13.20 -2.34
C ALA A 228 25.04 -13.97 -2.35
N SER A 229 24.68 -14.61 -1.23
CA SER A 229 23.50 -15.46 -1.11
C SER A 229 22.52 -15.04 -0.02
N ASN A 230 22.91 -14.18 0.92
CA ASN A 230 22.07 -13.80 2.05
C ASN A 230 21.94 -12.28 2.16
N SER A 231 20.78 -11.80 2.56
CA SER A 231 20.57 -10.39 2.86
C SER A 231 19.70 -10.19 4.08
N LEU A 232 19.99 -9.17 4.88
CA LEU A 232 19.20 -8.73 6.01
C LEU A 232 18.89 -7.24 5.85
N VAL A 233 17.62 -6.90 5.74
CA VAL A 233 17.17 -5.51 5.67
C VAL A 233 16.25 -5.20 6.84
N THR A 234 16.33 -3.97 7.36
CA THR A 234 15.39 -3.44 8.35
C THR A 234 14.77 -2.17 7.81
N THR A 235 13.53 -1.90 8.21
CA THR A 235 12.82 -0.68 7.80
C THR A 235 12.07 -0.07 8.97
N LEU A 236 12.09 1.26 9.03
CA LEU A 236 11.25 2.05 9.92
C LEU A 236 10.36 2.94 9.08
N GLN A 237 9.10 3.07 9.48
CA GLN A 237 8.13 3.96 8.85
C GLN A 237 7.39 4.74 9.91
N ILE A 238 7.13 6.02 9.61
CA ILE A 238 6.22 6.89 10.35
C ILE A 238 5.09 7.24 9.40
N ALA A 239 3.85 7.10 9.87
CA ALA A 239 2.66 7.37 9.09
C ALA A 239 1.73 8.30 9.87
N ARG A 240 1.31 9.39 9.23
CA ARG A 240 0.21 10.23 9.70
C ARG A 240 -0.97 10.05 8.75
N ILE A 241 -2.05 9.52 9.27
CA ILE A 241 -3.32 9.39 8.57
C ILE A 241 -4.30 10.40 9.19
N ASN A 242 -5.22 10.93 8.40
CA ASN A 242 -6.18 11.93 8.87
C ASN A 242 -7.27 11.37 9.82
N ASP A 243 -7.30 10.06 10.08
CA ASP A 243 -8.28 9.39 10.95
C ASP A 243 -7.65 8.57 12.09
N SER A 244 -6.37 8.77 12.34
CA SER A 244 -5.65 8.07 13.41
C SER A 244 -4.55 8.95 13.98
N ASP A 245 -4.10 8.58 15.17
CA ASP A 245 -2.83 9.07 15.69
C ASP A 245 -1.66 8.69 14.78
N GLU A 246 -0.50 9.31 15.05
CA GLU A 246 0.74 8.97 14.36
C GLU A 246 1.11 7.52 14.63
N GLN A 247 1.32 6.76 13.57
CA GLN A 247 1.61 5.34 13.59
C GLN A 247 3.08 5.11 13.25
N TYR A 248 3.68 4.12 13.91
CA TYR A 248 5.05 3.71 13.63
C TYR A 248 5.10 2.24 13.27
N ASN A 249 5.92 1.89 12.28
CA ASN A 249 6.12 0.53 11.85
C ASN A 249 7.61 0.20 11.85
N TRP A 250 7.95 -0.96 12.40
CA TRP A 250 9.26 -1.57 12.25
C TRP A 250 9.11 -2.91 11.55
N GLY A 251 9.97 -3.16 10.57
CA GLY A 251 10.00 -4.42 9.83
C GLY A 251 11.42 -4.90 9.59
N THR A 252 11.61 -6.21 9.52
CA THR A 252 12.89 -6.84 9.17
C THR A 252 12.63 -8.00 8.22
N GLU A 253 13.45 -8.12 7.19
CA GLU A 253 13.42 -9.22 6.21
C GLU A 253 14.82 -9.84 6.12
N TYR A 254 14.90 -11.13 6.39
CA TYR A 254 16.08 -11.96 6.15
C TYR A 254 15.82 -12.86 4.94
N VAL A 255 16.67 -12.77 3.92
CA VAL A 255 16.62 -13.62 2.73
C VAL A 255 17.79 -14.58 2.78
N PHE A 256 17.48 -15.87 2.78
CA PHE A 256 18.44 -16.96 2.77
C PHE A 256 18.56 -17.55 1.36
N ASN A 257 19.81 -17.71 0.90
CA ASN A 257 20.17 -18.27 -0.39
C ASN A 257 19.45 -17.65 -1.60
N ASN A 258 19.16 -16.34 -1.56
CA ASN A 258 18.38 -15.58 -2.55
C ASN A 258 17.00 -16.19 -2.88
N LEU A 259 16.51 -17.11 -2.04
CA LEU A 259 15.36 -17.96 -2.31
C LEU A 259 14.29 -17.75 -1.25
N VAL A 260 14.63 -17.93 0.02
CA VAL A 260 13.64 -17.97 1.11
C VAL A 260 13.72 -16.69 1.91
N ALA A 261 12.60 -16.00 2.08
CA ALA A 261 12.49 -14.81 2.92
C ALA A 261 11.74 -15.12 4.22
N LEU A 262 12.30 -14.70 5.34
CA LEU A 262 11.64 -14.68 6.65
C LEU A 262 11.50 -13.23 7.10
N ARG A 263 10.32 -12.90 7.61
CA ARG A 263 9.95 -11.52 7.94
C ARG A 263 9.30 -11.45 9.30
N GLY A 264 9.63 -10.39 10.02
CA GLY A 264 8.95 -10.01 11.24
C GLY A 264 8.75 -8.51 11.28
N GLY A 265 7.71 -8.07 11.96
CA GLY A 265 7.49 -6.66 12.18
C GLY A 265 6.59 -6.35 13.36
N TRP A 266 6.57 -5.08 13.71
CA TRP A 266 5.81 -4.54 14.82
C TRP A 266 5.20 -3.20 14.43
N LYS A 267 3.90 -3.09 14.71
CA LYS A 267 3.08 -1.89 14.60
C LYS A 267 2.92 -1.23 15.97
N PHE A 268 3.30 0.04 16.08
CA PHE A 268 3.18 0.85 17.30
C PHE A 268 2.18 1.99 17.09
N ALA A 269 1.47 2.36 18.17
CA ALA A 269 0.40 3.36 18.13
C ALA A 269 -0.75 2.98 17.16
N TYR A 270 -1.06 1.68 17.11
CA TYR A 270 -2.25 1.14 16.46
C TYR A 270 -3.24 0.68 17.53
N ASP A 271 -4.53 0.90 17.30
CA ASP A 271 -5.59 0.51 18.25
C ASP A 271 -5.75 -1.00 18.37
N GLN A 272 -5.57 -1.71 17.26
CA GLN A 272 -5.96 -3.11 17.12
C GLN A 272 -4.85 -4.03 16.64
N GLU A 273 -3.84 -3.50 15.96
CA GLU A 273 -2.83 -4.30 15.26
C GLU A 273 -1.47 -4.19 15.96
N ASN A 274 -0.69 -5.27 15.97
CA ASN A 274 0.62 -5.24 16.64
C ASN A 274 1.71 -6.01 15.87
N VAL A 275 1.93 -7.28 16.20
CA VAL A 275 3.00 -8.11 15.65
C VAL A 275 2.56 -8.67 14.30
N THR A 276 3.50 -8.68 13.36
CA THR A 276 3.31 -9.31 12.06
C THR A 276 4.45 -10.27 11.77
N ALA A 277 4.17 -11.25 10.93
CA ALA A 277 5.13 -12.23 10.48
C ALA A 277 4.93 -12.49 8.99
N GLY A 278 5.97 -12.92 8.30
CA GLY A 278 5.85 -13.27 6.89
C GLY A 278 6.89 -14.28 6.44
N PHE A 279 6.55 -14.98 5.38
CA PHE A 279 7.40 -15.93 4.69
C PHE A 279 7.31 -15.67 3.19
N GLY A 280 8.38 -15.91 2.45
CA GLY A 280 8.38 -15.73 1.00
C GLY A 280 9.32 -16.69 0.29
N VAL A 281 8.98 -17.02 -0.95
CA VAL A 281 9.83 -17.78 -1.86
C VAL A 281 10.04 -16.96 -3.12
N ARG A 282 11.29 -16.71 -3.47
CA ARG A 282 11.72 -16.02 -4.70
C ARG A 282 12.21 -17.06 -5.69
N LEU A 283 11.68 -17.02 -6.91
CA LEU A 283 12.06 -17.89 -8.00
C LEU A 283 12.59 -17.02 -9.12
N ASN A 284 13.92 -16.97 -9.24
CA ASN A 284 14.61 -16.22 -10.27
C ASN A 284 15.19 -17.23 -11.27
N SER A 285 14.59 -17.36 -12.44
CA SER A 285 15.03 -18.31 -13.47
C SER A 285 14.70 -17.80 -14.86
N LEU A 286 15.64 -17.94 -15.80
CA LEU A 286 15.44 -17.61 -17.22
C LEU A 286 14.99 -16.15 -17.49
N GLY A 287 15.42 -15.19 -16.66
CA GLY A 287 15.04 -13.78 -16.78
C GLY A 287 13.67 -13.44 -16.18
N LEU A 288 12.95 -14.43 -15.64
CA LEU A 288 11.72 -14.24 -14.88
C LEU A 288 12.07 -14.17 -13.39
N ASN A 289 11.72 -13.06 -12.75
CA ASN A 289 11.79 -12.89 -11.30
C ASN A 289 10.38 -12.99 -10.74
N SER A 290 10.09 -14.07 -10.00
CA SER A 290 8.79 -14.28 -9.39
C SER A 290 8.90 -14.41 -7.88
N SER A 291 7.88 -14.00 -7.14
CA SER A 291 7.78 -14.25 -5.71
C SER A 291 6.38 -14.73 -5.33
N VAL A 292 6.34 -15.60 -4.33
CA VAL A 292 5.14 -15.95 -3.59
C VAL A 292 5.40 -15.59 -2.14
N ASP A 293 4.57 -14.71 -1.59
CA ASP A 293 4.72 -14.18 -0.24
C ASP A 293 3.46 -14.46 0.57
N TYR A 294 3.67 -14.82 1.83
CA TYR A 294 2.65 -14.96 2.85
C TYR A 294 2.92 -13.96 3.98
N GLY A 295 1.85 -13.31 4.45
CA GLY A 295 1.89 -12.34 5.54
C GLY A 295 0.78 -12.63 6.55
N TYR A 296 1.12 -12.58 7.82
CA TYR A 296 0.19 -12.67 8.94
C TYR A 296 0.20 -11.35 9.71
N ASN A 297 -0.99 -10.80 9.97
CA ASN A 297 -1.18 -9.59 10.76
C ASN A 297 -2.01 -9.93 12.01
N ASN A 298 -1.43 -9.73 13.19
CA ASN A 298 -2.13 -10.02 14.43
C ASN A 298 -3.04 -8.87 14.86
N PHE A 299 -4.26 -9.20 15.28
CA PHE A 299 -5.21 -8.29 15.91
C PHE A 299 -5.34 -8.57 17.42
N LYS A 300 -5.66 -7.53 18.21
CA LYS A 300 -5.76 -7.62 19.68
C LYS A 300 -7.05 -8.29 20.14
N TYR A 301 -8.17 -7.94 19.52
CA TYR A 301 -9.52 -8.43 19.90
C TYR A 301 -10.20 -9.25 18.80
N LEU A 302 -9.61 -9.33 17.61
CA LEU A 302 -10.15 -10.03 16.45
C LEU A 302 -9.16 -11.12 15.99
N PRO A 303 -9.62 -12.11 15.22
CA PRO A 303 -8.71 -13.04 14.54
C PRO A 303 -7.72 -12.27 13.64
N GLY A 304 -6.49 -12.78 13.56
CA GLY A 304 -5.49 -12.25 12.64
C GLY A 304 -5.90 -12.40 11.18
N THR A 305 -5.30 -11.59 10.31
CA THR A 305 -5.53 -11.70 8.86
C THR A 305 -4.38 -12.41 8.16
N HIS A 306 -4.74 -13.08 7.07
CA HIS A 306 -3.83 -13.89 6.27
C HIS A 306 -3.79 -13.34 4.84
N SER A 307 -2.60 -12.94 4.41
CA SER A 307 -2.36 -12.35 3.10
C SER A 307 -1.44 -13.23 2.27
N PHE A 308 -1.80 -13.41 1.00
CA PHE A 308 -1.01 -14.12 0.00
C PHE A 308 -0.77 -13.18 -1.17
N THR A 309 0.48 -13.02 -1.56
CA THR A 309 0.88 -12.20 -2.71
C THR A 309 1.64 -13.06 -3.69
N PHE A 310 1.32 -12.93 -4.96
CA PHE A 310 2.12 -13.41 -6.07
C PHE A 310 2.55 -12.22 -6.91
N GLU A 311 3.84 -12.11 -7.20
CA GLU A 311 4.37 -11.15 -8.15
C GLU A 311 5.29 -11.84 -9.15
N MET A 312 5.29 -11.35 -10.37
CA MET A 312 6.15 -11.81 -11.46
C MET A 312 6.57 -10.60 -12.28
N GLN A 313 7.86 -10.52 -12.62
CA GLN A 313 8.40 -9.49 -13.48
C GLN A 313 9.47 -10.05 -14.42
N PHE A 314 9.50 -9.53 -15.65
CA PHE A 314 10.45 -9.87 -16.71
C PHE A 314 10.74 -8.66 -17.57
#